data_AF-Q2B9U1-F1
#
_entry.id   AF-Q2B9U1-F1
#
_cell.length_a   1.000
_cell.length_b   1.000
_cell.length_c   1.000
_cell.angle_alpha   90.00
_cell.angle_beta   90.00
_cell.angle_gamma   90.00
#
_symmetry.space_group_name_H-M   'P 1'
#
loop_
_entity.id
_entity.type
_entity.pdbx_description
1 polymer ?
#
loop_
_entity_poly.entity_id
_entity_poly.type
_entity_poly.pdbx_seq_one_letter_code
_entity_poly.pdbx_strand_id
1 'polypeptide(L)'
;MGGFCFYVEILLDHKKKVMNVRIYIEGLDHERFDRPMGNIANLFFEECEVSRKPVGDEDLHIAFKVEVDEMVKVRAVLSDRSGNSEEASYEKELEGWSTEKEYFRQLIKAVSRVYLMVLQDYTGITQKWGILTGVRPTKLLHRHVQKGTPLAEAHRQLKEEYLITDEKIELMQKIVDR
;
A
#
# COMPACT_ATOMS: atom_id res chain seq x y z
N MET A 1 -37.83 38.16 -40.61
CA MET A 1 -37.61 37.08 -41.60
C MET A 1 -36.51 36.21 -41.03
N GLY A 2 -36.84 35.11 -40.35
CA GLY A 2 -36.93 33.78 -40.96
C GLY A 2 -35.55 33.12 -40.79
N GLY A 3 -35.35 31.95 -40.19
CA GLY A 3 -36.23 30.87 -39.77
C GLY A 3 -35.35 29.62 -39.69
N PHE A 4 -35.62 28.74 -38.71
CA PHE A 4 -35.41 27.28 -38.69
C PHE A 4 -34.05 26.70 -39.14
N CYS A 5 -33.24 26.14 -38.23
CA CYS A 5 -33.34 24.78 -37.64
C CYS A 5 -32.95 23.66 -38.62
N PHE A 6 -31.91 22.87 -38.25
CA PHE A 6 -31.85 21.39 -38.16
C PHE A 6 -30.34 20.99 -38.01
N TYR A 7 -29.94 20.43 -36.85
CA TYR A 7 -29.55 19.00 -36.62
C TYR A 7 -28.19 18.64 -37.27
N VAL A 8 -27.16 18.01 -36.68
CA VAL A 8 -26.89 17.10 -35.54
C VAL A 8 -25.36 17.20 -35.25
N GLU A 9 -24.86 17.04 -34.02
CA GLU A 9 -23.97 15.93 -33.53
C GLU A 9 -22.80 16.67 -32.81
N ILE A 10 -22.48 16.55 -31.51
CA ILE A 10 -22.36 15.40 -30.62
C ILE A 10 -22.68 15.87 -29.18
N LEU A 11 -23.60 15.16 -28.53
CA LEU A 11 -23.73 15.04 -27.08
C LEU A 11 -22.81 13.89 -26.62
N LEU A 12 -22.31 13.96 -25.38
CA LEU A 12 -21.41 13.03 -24.64
C LEU A 12 -19.97 13.59 -24.56
N ASP A 13 -19.35 13.86 -23.41
CA ASP A 13 -19.51 13.22 -22.10
C ASP A 13 -19.03 14.16 -20.97
N HIS A 14 -19.93 14.46 -20.04
CA HIS A 14 -19.61 15.06 -18.73
C HIS A 14 -19.21 13.91 -17.77
N LYS A 15 -18.10 14.09 -17.03
CA LYS A 15 -17.59 13.25 -15.90
C LYS A 15 -16.69 12.05 -16.27
N LYS A 16 -15.37 12.24 -16.17
CA LYS A 16 -14.47 11.21 -15.63
C LYS A 16 -14.53 11.33 -14.10
N LYS A 17 -15.60 10.81 -13.47
CA LYS A 17 -15.70 9.46 -12.87
C LYS A 17 -14.88 9.40 -11.58
N VAL A 18 -15.53 9.72 -10.46
CA VAL A 18 -15.16 9.21 -9.13
C VAL A 18 -15.13 7.69 -9.29
N MET A 19 -13.95 7.10 -9.40
CA MET A 19 -13.81 5.67 -9.61
C MET A 19 -13.75 5.01 -8.25
N ASN A 20 -14.90 4.52 -7.78
CA ASN A 20 -14.94 3.51 -6.73
C ASN A 20 -14.21 2.26 -7.28
N VAL A 21 -13.05 1.93 -6.73
CA VAL A 21 -12.23 0.78 -7.15
C VAL A 21 -12.48 -0.37 -6.20
N ARG A 22 -12.98 -1.49 -6.72
CA ARG A 22 -13.14 -2.73 -5.95
C ARG A 22 -11.93 -3.62 -6.11
N ILE A 23 -11.29 -3.92 -4.99
CA ILE A 23 -10.09 -4.76 -4.93
C ILE A 23 -10.46 -6.06 -4.24
N TYR A 24 -10.31 -7.17 -4.96
CA TYR A 24 -10.35 -8.50 -4.36
C TYR A 24 -8.94 -8.94 -3.96
N ILE A 25 -8.76 -9.26 -2.69
CA ILE A 25 -7.52 -9.81 -2.14
C ILE A 25 -7.71 -11.29 -1.82
N GLU A 26 -6.89 -12.12 -2.44
CA GLU A 26 -6.84 -13.57 -2.22
C GLU A 26 -5.57 -13.96 -1.45
N GLY A 27 -5.62 -15.02 -0.65
CA GLY A 27 -4.45 -15.59 0.04
C GLY A 27 -4.07 -14.92 1.36
N LEU A 28 -4.92 -14.04 1.90
CA LEU A 28 -4.77 -13.44 3.23
C LEU A 28 -5.96 -13.80 4.14
N ASP A 29 -5.84 -14.82 4.97
CA ASP A 29 -7.01 -15.37 5.70
C ASP A 29 -7.40 -14.61 6.98
N HIS A 30 -6.53 -13.73 7.49
CA HIS A 30 -6.76 -13.06 8.78
C HIS A 30 -7.29 -11.63 8.65
N GLU A 31 -8.33 -11.28 9.43
CA GLU A 31 -8.89 -9.92 9.53
C GLU A 31 -7.90 -8.79 9.92
N ARG A 32 -6.74 -9.12 10.50
CA ARG A 32 -5.74 -8.13 10.88
C ARG A 32 -5.14 -7.42 9.67
N PHE A 33 -5.26 -7.99 8.47
CA PHE A 33 -4.82 -7.37 7.22
C PHE A 33 -5.83 -6.34 6.68
N ASP A 34 -7.11 -6.40 7.06
CA ASP A 34 -8.17 -5.58 6.46
C ASP A 34 -7.86 -4.07 6.53
N ARG A 35 -7.53 -3.59 7.73
CA ARG A 35 -7.21 -2.17 7.94
C ARG A 35 -5.92 -1.73 7.24
N PRO A 36 -4.78 -2.43 7.36
CA PRO A 36 -3.57 -2.11 6.60
C PRO A 36 -3.79 -2.07 5.09
N MET A 37 -4.49 -3.07 4.52
CA MET A 37 -4.74 -3.13 3.07
C MET A 37 -5.64 -1.98 2.62
N GLY A 38 -6.74 -1.71 3.33
CA GLY A 38 -7.60 -0.57 3.03
C GLY A 38 -6.87 0.78 3.10
N ASN A 39 -6.06 0.97 4.14
CA ASN A 39 -5.26 2.20 4.29
C ASN A 39 -4.28 2.42 3.14
N ILE A 40 -3.62 1.36 2.66
CA ILE A 40 -2.65 1.46 1.56
C ILE A 40 -3.38 1.67 0.24
N ALA A 41 -4.50 0.98 -0.02
CA ALA A 41 -5.30 1.18 -1.22
C ALA A 41 -5.77 2.65 -1.36
N ASN A 42 -6.20 3.25 -0.25
CA ASN A 42 -6.61 4.66 -0.20
C ASN A 42 -5.49 5.67 -0.47
N LEU A 43 -4.22 5.24 -0.57
CA LEU A 43 -3.13 6.09 -1.04
C LEU A 43 -3.12 6.27 -2.57
N PHE A 44 -3.76 5.36 -3.29
CA PHE A 44 -3.74 5.29 -4.76
C PHE A 44 -5.10 5.61 -5.38
N PHE A 45 -6.19 5.35 -4.66
CA PHE A 45 -7.56 5.50 -5.15
C PHE A 45 -8.37 6.37 -4.19
N GLU A 46 -9.19 7.29 -4.72
CA GLU A 46 -10.01 8.20 -3.91
C GLU A 46 -11.11 7.47 -3.13
N GLU A 47 -11.77 6.50 -3.79
CA GLU A 47 -12.75 5.61 -3.18
C GLU A 47 -12.35 4.17 -3.50
N CYS A 48 -12.07 3.37 -2.47
CA CYS A 48 -11.70 1.97 -2.63
C CYS A 48 -12.46 1.07 -1.66
N GLU A 49 -12.96 -0.04 -2.18
CA GLU A 49 -13.54 -1.12 -1.41
C GLU A 49 -12.64 -2.36 -1.54
N VAL A 50 -11.99 -2.72 -0.43
CA VAL A 50 -11.12 -3.90 -0.36
C VAL A 50 -11.91 -5.05 0.26
N SER A 51 -12.02 -6.16 -0.48
CA SER A 51 -12.68 -7.38 -0.03
C SER A 51 -11.71 -8.55 -0.07
N ARG A 52 -11.79 -9.44 0.94
CA ARG A 52 -11.10 -10.74 0.93
C ARG A 52 -11.93 -11.88 0.36
N LYS A 53 -13.16 -11.57 -0.05
CA LYS A 53 -14.06 -12.52 -0.72
C LYS A 53 -14.22 -12.13 -2.18
N PRO A 54 -14.34 -13.10 -3.10
CA PRO A 54 -14.65 -12.82 -4.49
C PRO A 54 -15.91 -11.96 -4.57
N VAL A 55 -15.81 -10.83 -5.27
CA VAL A 55 -16.93 -9.90 -5.45
C VAL A 55 -17.61 -10.17 -6.80
N GLY A 56 -16.91 -10.81 -7.74
CA GLY A 56 -17.41 -11.22 -9.06
C GLY A 56 -17.38 -10.09 -10.09
N ASP A 57 -17.20 -8.86 -9.62
CA ASP A 57 -17.00 -7.65 -10.39
C ASP A 57 -15.95 -6.75 -9.73
N GLU A 58 -14.87 -7.33 -9.22
CA GLU A 58 -13.67 -6.60 -8.84
C GLU A 58 -13.03 -5.90 -10.04
N ASP A 59 -12.45 -4.72 -9.82
CA ASP A 59 -11.65 -4.00 -10.82
C ASP A 59 -10.20 -4.48 -10.81
N LEU A 60 -9.71 -4.85 -9.63
CA LEU A 60 -8.38 -5.42 -9.40
C LEU A 60 -8.50 -6.71 -8.59
N HIS A 61 -7.80 -7.75 -9.03
CA HIS A 61 -7.59 -8.98 -8.26
C HIS A 61 -6.12 -9.07 -7.85
N ILE A 62 -5.87 -9.27 -6.56
CA ILE A 62 -4.52 -9.33 -6.00
C ILE A 62 -4.38 -10.62 -5.21
N ALA A 63 -3.62 -11.56 -5.75
CA ALA A 63 -3.37 -12.86 -5.16
C ALA A 63 -2.05 -12.87 -4.38
N PHE A 64 -2.13 -13.10 -3.07
CA PHE A 64 -0.96 -13.23 -2.20
C PHE A 64 -0.58 -14.70 -2.00
N LYS A 65 0.74 -14.92 -1.95
CA LYS A 65 1.33 -16.15 -1.44
C LYS A 65 2.27 -15.78 -0.29
N VAL A 66 1.93 -16.25 0.91
CA VAL A 66 2.71 -16.01 2.14
C VAL A 66 3.23 -17.33 2.66
N GLU A 67 4.54 -17.51 2.68
CA GLU A 67 5.22 -18.66 3.23
C GLU A 67 6.06 -18.22 4.44
N VAL A 68 5.97 -18.97 5.54
CA VAL A 68 6.67 -18.65 6.78
C VAL A 68 7.38 -19.90 7.28
N ASP A 69 8.71 -19.83 7.31
CA ASP A 69 9.59 -20.84 7.91
C ASP A 69 10.58 -20.15 8.89
N GLU A 70 11.87 -20.16 8.58
CA GLU A 70 12.91 -19.34 9.21
C GLU A 70 12.86 -17.89 8.71
N MET A 71 12.35 -17.69 7.50
CA MET A 71 12.11 -16.39 6.88
C MET A 71 10.64 -16.25 6.47
N VAL A 72 10.18 -15.01 6.41
CA VAL A 72 8.91 -14.67 5.78
C VAL A 72 9.16 -14.39 4.31
N LYS A 73 8.46 -15.12 3.43
CA LYS A 73 8.43 -14.88 1.99
C LYS A 73 7.02 -14.48 1.58
N VAL A 74 6.91 -13.32 0.95
CA VAL A 74 5.64 -12.80 0.44
C VAL A 74 5.78 -12.52 -1.04
N ARG A 75 4.83 -12.99 -1.84
CA ARG A 75 4.65 -12.65 -3.25
C ARG A 75 3.22 -12.18 -3.47
N ALA A 76 3.03 -11.20 -4.33
CA ALA A 76 1.70 -10.79 -4.78
C ALA A 76 1.70 -10.62 -6.30
N VAL A 77 0.63 -11.08 -6.93
CA VAL A 77 0.33 -10.84 -8.33
C VAL A 77 -0.95 -10.02 -8.39
N LEU A 78 -0.88 -8.85 -9.01
CA LEU A 78 -2.02 -7.97 -9.29
C LEU A 78 -2.43 -8.19 -10.74
N SER A 79 -3.73 -8.31 -10.99
CA SER A 79 -4.31 -8.36 -12.33
C SER A 79 -5.51 -7.41 -12.43
N ASP A 80 -5.63 -6.71 -13.56
CA ASP A 80 -6.78 -5.85 -13.86
C ASP A 80 -7.72 -6.51 -14.90
N ARG A 81 -8.87 -5.88 -15.15
CA ARG A 81 -9.84 -6.36 -16.17
C ARG A 81 -9.37 -6.22 -17.61
N SER A 82 -8.37 -5.39 -17.85
CA SER A 82 -7.81 -5.13 -19.18
C SER A 82 -6.76 -6.17 -19.57
N GLY A 83 -6.38 -7.05 -18.64
CA GLY A 83 -5.35 -8.06 -18.81
C GLY A 83 -3.94 -7.58 -18.46
N ASN A 84 -3.80 -6.40 -17.85
CA ASN A 84 -2.52 -5.96 -17.29
C ASN A 84 -2.25 -6.72 -16.00
N SER A 85 -0.97 -7.00 -15.75
CA SER A 85 -0.54 -7.70 -14.54
C SER A 85 0.79 -7.17 -14.05
N GLU A 86 0.89 -7.00 -12.73
CA GLU A 86 2.12 -6.63 -12.05
C GLU A 86 2.42 -7.61 -10.93
N GLU A 87 3.69 -7.73 -10.57
CA GLU A 87 4.13 -8.65 -9.53
C GLU A 87 5.16 -8.01 -8.62
N ALA A 88 5.05 -8.28 -7.32
CA ALA A 88 6.07 -7.93 -6.35
C ALA A 88 6.35 -9.10 -5.39
N SER A 89 7.58 -9.14 -4.87
CA SER A 89 7.98 -10.10 -3.85
C SER A 89 8.91 -9.50 -2.81
N TYR A 90 8.90 -10.07 -1.61
CA TYR A 90 9.77 -9.69 -0.51
C TYR A 90 10.08 -10.89 0.38
N GLU A 91 11.33 -10.96 0.84
CA GLU A 91 11.77 -11.94 1.82
C GLU A 91 12.59 -11.27 2.94
N LYS A 92 12.41 -11.75 4.17
CA LYS A 92 13.19 -11.31 5.34
C LYS A 92 13.22 -12.43 6.38
N GLU A 93 14.36 -12.62 7.05
CA GLU A 93 14.41 -13.41 8.28
C GLU A 93 13.45 -12.85 9.33
N LEU A 94 12.73 -13.72 10.02
CA LEU A 94 11.89 -13.28 11.13
C LEU A 94 12.75 -12.97 12.35
N GLU A 95 12.59 -11.76 12.89
CA GLU A 95 13.19 -11.39 14.16
C GLU A 95 12.53 -12.18 15.28
N GLY A 96 13.29 -12.67 16.26
CA GLY A 96 12.74 -13.45 17.37
C GLY A 96 11.48 -12.82 17.98
N TRP A 97 10.39 -13.60 18.08
CA TRP A 97 9.11 -13.15 18.62
C TRP A 97 8.75 -13.92 19.88
N SER A 98 8.25 -13.20 20.88
CA SER A 98 7.83 -13.78 22.16
C SER A 98 6.30 -13.85 22.28
N THR A 99 5.59 -13.12 21.42
CA THR A 99 4.13 -13.02 21.43
C THR A 99 3.57 -13.11 20.02
N GLU A 100 2.34 -13.62 19.92
CA GLU A 100 1.57 -13.63 18.69
C GLU A 100 1.43 -12.21 18.07
N LYS A 101 1.32 -11.19 18.94
CA LYS A 101 1.23 -9.78 18.51
C LYS A 101 2.49 -9.30 17.80
N GLU A 102 3.68 -9.74 18.23
CA GLU A 102 4.95 -9.41 17.59
C GLU A 102 5.09 -10.13 16.26
N TYR A 103 4.74 -11.42 16.22
CA TYR A 103 4.70 -12.22 15.01
C TYR A 103 3.81 -11.57 13.93
N PHE A 104 2.54 -11.27 14.24
CA PHE A 104 1.65 -10.62 13.27
C PHE A 104 2.10 -9.23 12.85
N ARG A 105 2.81 -8.49 13.73
CA ARG A 105 3.36 -7.18 13.35
C ARG A 105 4.39 -7.34 12.22
N GLN A 106 5.23 -8.37 12.28
CA GLN A 106 6.21 -8.66 11.24
C GLN A 106 5.53 -9.09 9.94
N LEU A 107 4.54 -9.99 10.02
CA LEU A 107 3.78 -10.42 8.84
C LEU A 107 3.03 -9.27 8.17
N ILE A 108 2.29 -8.46 8.93
CA ILE A 108 1.57 -7.30 8.40
C ILE A 108 2.53 -6.34 7.70
N LYS A 109 3.73 -6.14 8.26
CA LYS A 109 4.75 -5.29 7.64
C LYS A 109 5.22 -5.87 6.29
N ALA A 110 5.56 -7.16 6.24
CA ALA A 110 5.99 -7.84 5.03
C ALA A 110 4.91 -7.81 3.92
N VAL A 111 3.66 -8.14 4.28
CA VAL A 111 2.52 -8.10 3.35
C VAL A 111 2.23 -6.69 2.87
N SER A 112 2.21 -5.71 3.78
CA SER A 112 2.01 -4.29 3.42
C SER A 112 3.06 -3.78 2.45
N ARG A 113 4.31 -4.24 2.59
CA ARG A 113 5.40 -3.88 1.70
C ARG A 113 5.15 -4.36 0.28
N VAL A 114 4.87 -5.66 0.12
CA VAL A 114 4.60 -6.25 -1.20
C VAL A 114 3.35 -5.63 -1.83
N TYR A 115 2.32 -5.42 -1.02
CA TYR A 115 1.09 -4.76 -1.47
C TYR A 115 1.34 -3.34 -1.98
N LEU A 116 2.14 -2.57 -1.24
CA LEU A 116 2.51 -1.23 -1.67
C LEU A 116 3.31 -1.30 -2.99
N MET A 117 4.32 -2.16 -3.07
CA MET A 117 5.16 -2.29 -4.26
C MET A 117 4.33 -2.57 -5.51
N VAL A 118 3.49 -3.60 -5.49
CA VAL A 118 2.68 -3.98 -6.66
C VAL A 118 1.70 -2.88 -7.08
N LEU A 119 1.15 -2.11 -6.13
CA LEU A 119 0.30 -0.96 -6.45
C LEU A 119 1.08 0.23 -7.02
N GLN A 120 2.31 0.48 -6.55
CA GLN A 120 3.16 1.52 -7.13
C GLN A 120 3.55 1.18 -8.56
N ASP A 121 3.89 -0.09 -8.81
CA ASP A 121 4.25 -0.58 -10.14
C ASP A 121 3.05 -0.47 -11.09
N TYR A 122 1.87 -0.89 -10.64
CA TYR A 122 0.62 -0.81 -11.42
C TYR A 122 0.18 0.63 -11.73
N THR A 123 0.29 1.54 -10.76
CA THR A 123 -0.20 2.93 -10.92
C THR A 123 0.84 3.90 -11.45
N GLY A 124 2.12 3.55 -11.36
CA GLY A 124 3.25 4.47 -11.60
C GLY A 124 3.42 5.54 -10.51
N ILE A 125 2.67 5.49 -9.40
CA ILE A 125 2.71 6.48 -8.32
C ILE A 125 3.65 6.00 -7.21
N THR A 126 4.70 6.76 -6.91
CA THR A 126 5.58 6.47 -5.76
C THR A 126 5.06 7.09 -4.46
N GLN A 127 4.78 6.26 -3.46
CA GLN A 127 4.35 6.69 -2.12
C GLN A 127 5.57 7.03 -1.25
N LYS A 128 5.86 8.32 -1.12
CA LYS A 128 7.07 8.81 -0.43
C LYS A 128 7.18 8.44 1.06
N TRP A 129 6.05 8.17 1.71
CA TRP A 129 5.96 7.71 3.11
C TRP A 129 5.93 6.19 3.25
N GLY A 130 6.00 5.46 2.14
CA GLY A 130 5.98 4.01 2.11
C GLY A 130 4.74 3.41 2.77
N ILE A 131 4.93 2.35 3.56
CA ILE A 131 3.82 1.64 4.25
C ILE A 131 3.37 2.32 5.54
N LEU A 132 3.92 3.49 5.86
CA LEU A 132 3.59 4.21 7.10
C LEU A 132 2.22 4.89 6.98
N THR A 133 1.16 4.10 7.11
CA THR A 133 -0.23 4.58 7.05
C THR A 133 -0.86 4.68 8.45
N GLY A 134 -1.64 5.73 8.69
CA GLY A 134 -2.40 5.90 9.94
C GLY A 134 -1.58 6.14 11.21
N VAL A 135 -0.26 6.36 11.11
CA VAL A 135 0.64 6.67 12.24
C VAL A 135 1.35 8.00 12.00
N ARG A 136 1.48 8.83 13.04
CA ARG A 136 2.26 10.08 12.95
C ARG A 136 3.74 9.77 12.69
N PRO A 137 4.33 10.25 11.58
CA PRO A 137 5.68 9.82 11.17
C PRO A 137 6.78 10.07 12.19
N THR A 138 6.76 11.24 12.83
CA THR A 138 7.77 11.65 13.82
C THR A 138 7.79 10.77 15.07
N LYS A 139 6.66 10.14 15.43
CA LYS A 139 6.58 9.23 16.59
C LYS A 139 7.46 7.98 16.41
N LEU A 140 7.77 7.60 15.17
CA LEU A 140 8.64 6.47 14.88
C LEU A 140 10.10 6.86 15.14
N LEU A 141 10.55 7.98 14.57
CA LEU A 141 11.91 8.49 14.77
C LEU A 141 12.19 8.85 16.24
N HIS A 142 11.25 9.49 16.94
CA HIS A 142 11.40 9.76 18.38
C HIS A 142 11.64 8.49 19.21
N ARG A 143 11.01 7.36 18.84
CA ARG A 143 11.22 6.08 19.55
C ARG A 143 12.62 5.52 19.31
N HIS A 144 13.21 5.69 18.14
CA HIS A 144 14.61 5.30 17.90
C HIS A 144 15.56 6.15 18.74
N VAL A 145 15.34 7.47 18.80
CA VAL A 145 16.14 8.39 19.62
C VAL A 145 16.05 8.02 21.11
N GLN A 146 14.84 7.76 21.64
CA GLN A 146 14.65 7.35 23.03
C GLN A 146 15.33 6.02 23.38
N LYS A 147 15.47 5.12 22.41
CA LYS A 147 16.16 3.84 22.56
C LYS A 147 17.68 3.95 22.39
N GLY A 148 18.20 5.14 22.12
CA GLY A 148 19.62 5.36 21.85
C GLY A 148 20.09 4.71 20.54
N THR A 149 19.19 4.41 19.61
CA THR A 149 19.56 3.87 18.29
C THR A 149 20.38 4.92 17.54
N PRO A 150 21.55 4.57 16.97
CA PRO A 150 22.31 5.49 16.13
C PRO A 150 21.45 6.06 15.00
N LEU A 151 21.63 7.35 14.69
CA LEU A 151 20.75 8.02 13.74
C LEU A 151 20.79 7.40 12.34
N ALA A 152 21.98 7.05 11.87
CA ALA A 152 22.18 6.36 10.60
C ALA A 152 21.42 5.02 10.56
N GLU A 153 21.41 4.29 11.68
CA GLU A 153 20.68 3.03 11.80
C GLU A 153 19.17 3.26 11.77
N ALA A 154 18.67 4.28 12.47
CA ALA A 154 17.26 4.63 12.44
C ALA A 154 16.80 5.02 11.02
N HIS A 155 17.60 5.82 10.31
CA HIS A 155 17.32 6.21 8.92
C HIS A 155 17.32 4.99 8.00
N ARG A 156 18.30 4.10 8.13
CA ARG A 156 18.35 2.85 7.36
C ARG A 156 17.10 1.99 7.60
N GLN A 157 16.71 1.78 8.86
CA GLN A 157 15.51 1.01 9.19
C GLN A 157 14.23 1.66 8.66
N LEU A 158 14.09 2.98 8.72
CA LEU A 158 12.95 3.70 8.15
C LEU A 158 12.86 3.53 6.63
N LYS A 159 14.00 3.57 5.94
CA LYS A 159 14.07 3.38 4.49
C LYS A 159 13.76 1.94 4.10
N GLU A 160 14.46 0.99 4.72
CA GLU A 160 14.41 -0.42 4.32
C GLU A 160 13.13 -1.09 4.80
N GLU A 161 12.67 -0.84 6.02
CA GLU A 161 11.52 -1.56 6.57
C GLU A 161 10.18 -0.90 6.23
N TYR A 162 10.17 0.42 6.13
CA TYR A 162 8.94 1.18 5.91
C TYR A 162 8.82 1.75 4.50
N LEU A 163 9.83 1.60 3.63
CA LEU A 163 9.87 2.16 2.28
C LEU A 163 9.75 3.69 2.26
N ILE A 164 10.23 4.37 3.30
CA ILE A 164 10.19 5.83 3.37
C ILE A 164 11.36 6.39 2.55
N THR A 165 11.06 7.35 1.68
CA THR A 165 12.08 8.04 0.87
C THR A 165 13.02 8.90 1.73
N ASP A 166 14.26 9.08 1.27
CA ASP A 166 15.26 9.90 1.97
C ASP A 166 14.73 11.32 2.26
N GLU A 167 14.05 11.95 1.29
CA GLU A 167 13.40 13.26 1.45
C GLU A 167 12.48 13.31 2.69
N LYS A 168 11.68 12.26 2.92
CA LYS A 168 10.75 12.21 4.04
C LYS A 168 11.44 11.86 5.35
N ILE A 169 12.50 11.06 5.31
CA ILE A 169 13.34 10.77 6.48
C ILE A 169 14.03 12.06 6.97
N GLU A 170 14.62 12.83 6.05
CA GLU A 170 15.23 14.13 6.38
C GLU A 170 14.21 15.12 6.94
N LEU A 171 12.99 15.15 6.39
CA LEU A 171 11.91 15.98 6.91
C LEU A 171 11.57 15.59 8.36
N MET A 172 11.45 14.29 8.65
CA MET A 172 11.21 13.82 10.02
C MET A 172 12.34 14.25 10.95
N GLN A 173 13.59 14.11 10.52
CA GLN A 173 14.76 14.52 11.29
C GLN A 173 14.70 16.01 11.66
N LYS A 174 14.46 16.87 10.67
CA LYS A 174 14.33 18.32 10.87
C LYS A 174 13.21 18.72 11.83
N ILE A 175 12.17 17.89 11.97
CA ILE A 175 11.08 18.14 12.92
C ILE A 175 11.46 17.68 14.33
N VAL A 176 12.19 16.58 14.45
CA VAL A 176 12.63 16.03 15.75
C VAL A 176 13.75 16.87 16.40
N ASP A 177 14.62 17.47 15.59
CA ASP A 177 15.74 18.30 16.07
C ASP A 177 15.33 19.72 16.50
N ARG A 178 14.07 20.12 16.27
CA ARG A 178 13.51 21.41 16.68
C ARG A 178 12.98 21.35 18.11
#